data_AF-A0A1S8N270-F1
#
_entry.id   AF-A0A1S8N270-F1
#
_cell.length_a   1.000
_cell.length_b   1.000
_cell.length_c   1.000
_cell.angle_alpha   90.00
_cell.angle_beta   90.00
_cell.angle_gamma   90.00
#
_symmetry.space_group_name_H-M   'P 1'
#
loop_
_entity.id
_entity.type
_entity.pdbx_description
1 polymer ?
#
loop_
_entity_poly.entity_id
_entity_poly.type
_entity_poly.pdbx_seq_one_letter_code
_entity_poly.pdbx_strand_id
1 'polypeptide(L)' 'MKKSMIYTTNALKGFNRQLTKFTKIRIVFSTDDSLRESLYLVTNQVMKKWTSPLPNWDVTLLKFEIIFNEKINEALSV' A
#
# COMPACT_ATOMS: atom_id res chain seq x y z
N MET A 1 -21.10 -10.04 2.59
CA MET A 1 -20.16 -10.08 3.73
C MET A 1 -19.09 -8.99 3.52
N LYS A 2 -19.19 -7.84 4.20
CA LYS A 2 -18.22 -6.72 4.06
C LYS A 2 -16.88 -7.17 4.64
N LYS A 3 -15.83 -7.22 3.83
CA LYS A 3 -14.47 -7.47 4.31
C LYS A 3 -13.90 -6.16 4.86
N SER A 4 -13.70 -6.08 6.18
CA SER A 4 -13.05 -4.93 6.82
C SER A 4 -11.61 -4.80 6.33
N MET A 5 -11.18 -3.58 6.02
CA MET A 5 -9.84 -3.25 5.51
C MET A 5 -8.71 -3.96 6.29
N ILE A 6 -8.79 -3.87 7.63
CA ILE A 6 -7.77 -4.37 8.57
C ILE A 6 -7.53 -5.89 8.44
N TYR A 7 -8.57 -6.67 8.17
CA TYR A 7 -8.46 -8.14 8.13
C TYR A 7 -8.16 -8.68 6.73
N THR A 8 -8.08 -7.81 5.71
CA THR A 8 -7.73 -8.24 4.36
C THR A 8 -6.23 -8.20 4.15
N THR A 9 -5.61 -9.37 4.02
CA THR A 9 -4.21 -9.49 3.55
C THR A 9 -4.06 -9.19 2.04
N ASN A 10 -5.16 -8.84 1.36
CA ASN A 10 -5.22 -8.65 -0.09
C ASN A 10 -4.31 -7.52 -0.59
N ALA A 11 -4.21 -6.40 0.15
CA ALA A 11 -3.37 -5.28 -0.25
C ALA A 11 -1.89 -5.68 -0.24
N LEU A 12 -1.41 -6.25 0.87
CA LEU A 12 -0.03 -6.71 1.01
C LEU A 12 0.29 -7.86 0.05
N LYS A 13 -0.61 -8.84 -0.10
CA LYS A 13 -0.46 -9.94 -1.06
C LYS A 13 -0.42 -9.43 -2.51
N GLY A 14 -1.26 -8.43 -2.83
CA GLY A 14 -1.30 -7.79 -4.14
C GLY A 14 0.02 -7.09 -4.47
N PHE A 15 0.58 -6.34 -3.52
CA PHE A 15 1.88 -5.70 -3.64
C PHE A 15 3.01 -6.73 -3.81
N ASN A 16 3.09 -7.73 -2.93
CA ASN A 16 4.10 -8.78 -3.01
C ASN A 16 4.04 -9.54 -4.34
N ARG A 17 2.84 -9.78 -4.89
CA ARG A 17 2.69 -10.41 -6.21
C ARG A 17 3.34 -9.58 -7.33
N GLN A 18 3.26 -8.25 -7.27
CA GLN A 18 3.93 -7.38 -8.26
C GLN A 18 5.44 -7.45 -8.15
N LEU A 19 5.98 -7.46 -6.93
CA LEU A 19 7.41 -7.66 -6.68
C LEU A 19 7.89 -9.02 -7.20
N THR A 20 7.17 -10.10 -6.86
CA THR A 20 7.53 -11.45 -7.32
C THR A 20 7.47 -11.60 -8.83
N LYS A 21 6.53 -10.92 -9.50
CA LYS A 21 6.46 -10.93 -10.97
C LYS A 21 7.75 -10.39 -11.58
N PHE A 22 8.30 -9.34 -11.00
CA PHE A 22 9.52 -8.71 -11.49
C PHE A 22 10.77 -9.55 -11.17
N THR A 23 10.90 -10.03 -9.92
CA THR A 23 12.07 -10.83 -9.50
C THR A 23 12.11 -12.22 -10.13
N LYS A 24 10.98 -12.75 -10.60
CA LYS A 24 10.95 -13.97 -11.42
C LYS A 24 11.53 -13.79 -12.82
N ILE A 25 11.46 -12.58 -13.39
CA ILE A 25 11.96 -12.29 -14.74
C ILE A 25 13.46 -11.97 -14.67
N ARG A 26 13.89 -11.22 -13.65
CA ARG A 26 15.29 -10.86 -13.43
C ARG A 26 15.75 -11.39 -12.07
N ILE A 27 16.49 -12.49 -12.10
CA ILE A 27 16.95 -13.22 -10.91
C ILE A 27 18.36 -12.80 -10.50
N VAL A 28 19.20 -12.40 -11.46
CA VAL A 28 20.60 -12.02 -11.23
C VAL A 28 20.78 -10.50 -11.37
N PHE A 29 21.42 -9.90 -10.38
CA PHE A 29 21.75 -8.48 -10.31
C PHE A 29 23.27 -8.32 -10.18
N SER A 30 23.83 -7.28 -10.79
CA SER A 30 25.28 -7.04 -10.80
C SER A 30 25.79 -6.45 -9.49
N THR A 31 24.94 -5.69 -8.79
CA THR A 31 25.21 -5.06 -7.48
C THR A 31 23.92 -4.96 -6.66
N ASP A 32 24.04 -4.84 -5.35
CA ASP A 32 22.88 -4.64 -4.45
C ASP A 32 22.12 -3.34 -4.76
N ASP A 33 22.82 -2.29 -5.20
CA ASP A 33 22.18 -1.03 -5.59
C ASP A 33 21.33 -1.20 -6.85
N SER A 34 21.78 -2.01 -7.81
CA SER A 34 21.00 -2.32 -9.00
C SER A 34 19.72 -3.11 -8.67
N LEU A 35 19.73 -3.91 -7.60
CA LEU A 35 18.53 -4.58 -7.08
C LEU A 35 17.58 -3.56 -6.44
N ARG A 36 18.10 -2.67 -5.59
CA ARG A 36 17.30 -1.64 -4.90
C ARG A 36 16.64 -0.68 -5.88
N GLU A 37 17.38 -0.18 -6.86
CA GLU A 37 16.85 0.71 -7.89
C GLU A 37 15.73 0.01 -8.68
N SER A 38 15.93 -1.27 -8.99
CA SER A 38 14.91 -2.06 -9.67
C SER A 38 13.62 -2.23 -8.85
N LEU A 39 13.74 -2.47 -7.54
CA LEU A 39 12.58 -2.53 -6.63
C LEU A 39 11.89 -1.17 -6.51
N TYR A 40 12.67 -0.08 -6.49
CA TYR A 40 12.13 1.28 -6.49
C TYR A 40 11.30 1.57 -7.74
N LEU A 41 11.81 1.22 -8.93
CA LEU A 41 11.07 1.39 -10.19
C LEU A 41 9.76 0.59 -10.21
N VAL A 42 9.78 -0.66 -9.74
CA VAL A 42 8.57 -1.48 -9.63
C VAL A 42 7.58 -0.83 -8.66
N THR A 43 8.05 -0.36 -7.51
CA THR A 43 7.21 0.31 -6.52
C THR A 43 6.56 1.54 -7.14
N ASN A 44 7.31 2.37 -7.85
CA ASN A 44 6.78 3.55 -8.54
C ASN A 44 5.72 3.18 -9.58
N GLN A 45 5.91 2.10 -10.35
CA GLN A 45 4.90 1.60 -11.28
C GLN A 45 3.62 1.10 -10.59
N VAL A 46 3.76 0.44 -9.43
CA VAL A 46 2.61 0.02 -8.64
C VAL A 46 1.86 1.22 -8.08
N MET A 47 2.58 2.20 -7.53
CA MET A 47 1.99 3.44 -7.00
C MET A 47 1.19 4.20 -8.06
N LYS A 48 1.68 4.28 -9.30
CA LYS A 48 0.92 4.88 -10.42
C LYS A 48 -0.43 4.21 -10.69
N LYS A 49 -0.56 2.92 -10.40
CA LYS A 49 -1.82 2.16 -10.56
C LYS A 49 -2.65 2.15 -9.29
N TRP A 50 -2.09 2.58 -8.17
CA TRP A 50 -2.75 2.57 -6.86
C TRP A 50 -3.60 3.83 -6.65
N THR A 51 -4.46 4.12 -7.63
CA THR A 51 -5.36 5.29 -7.61
C THR A 51 -6.79 4.92 -7.23
N SER A 52 -7.10 3.63 -7.16
CA SER A 52 -8.44 3.17 -6.83
C SER A 52 -8.79 3.50 -5.38
N PRO A 53 -9.93 4.17 -5.12
CA PRO A 53 -10.34 4.52 -3.78
C PRO A 53 -10.67 3.26 -2.97
N LEU A 54 -10.39 3.31 -1.66
CA LEU A 54 -10.73 2.19 -0.79
C LEU A 54 -12.26 2.09 -0.62
N PRO A 55 -12.83 0.89 -0.72
CA PRO A 55 -14.27 0.71 -0.59
C PRO A 55 -14.75 1.00 0.84
N ASN A 56 -15.78 1.83 0.99
CA ASN A 56 -16.31 2.30 2.27
C ASN A 56 -15.27 3.06 3.13
N TRP A 57 -14.39 3.82 2.48
CA TRP A 57 -13.39 4.64 3.19
C TRP A 57 -14.05 5.68 4.09
N ASP A 58 -15.12 6.32 3.62
CA ASP A 58 -15.98 7.26 4.35
C ASP A 58 -16.44 6.71 5.71
N VAL A 59 -17.05 5.54 5.73
CA VAL A 59 -17.54 4.90 6.97
C VAL A 59 -16.39 4.48 7.88
N THR A 60 -15.24 4.12 7.30
CA THR A 60 -14.05 3.73 8.06
C THR A 60 -13.40 4.95 8.71
N LEU A 61 -13.36 6.07 8.00
CA LEU A 61 -12.83 7.34 8.50
C LEU A 61 -13.66 7.87 9.68
N LEU A 62 -14.99 7.85 9.57
CA LEU A 62 -15.88 8.25 10.67
C LEU A 62 -15.65 7.40 11.93
N LYS A 63 -15.39 6.10 11.78
CA LYS A 63 -15.03 5.24 12.92
C LYS A 63 -13.70 5.63 13.53
N PHE A 64 -12.71 5.98 12.70
CA PHE A 64 -11.43 6.45 13.20
C PHE A 64 -11.55 7.80 13.91
N GLU A 65 -12.37 8.71 13.42
CA GLU A 65 -12.65 9.99 14.06
C GLU A 65 -13.25 9.82 15.45
N ILE A 66 -14.21 8.89 15.63
CA ILE A 66 -14.79 8.60 16.95
C ILE A 66 -13.76 7.98 17.90
N ILE A 67 -12.89 7.07 17.41
CA ILE A 67 -11.94 6.33 18.25
C ILE A 67 -10.67 7.15 18.55
N PHE A 68 -10.24 8.01 17.62
CA PHE A 68 -8.96 8.72 17.65
C PHE A 68 -9.12 10.23 17.48
N ASN A 69 -10.24 10.79 17.95
CA ASN A 69 -10.64 12.19 17.79
C ASN A 69 -9.49 13.17 18.07
N GLU A 70 -8.80 13.01 19.20
CA GLU A 70 -7.69 13.88 19.61
C GLU A 70 -6.51 13.86 18.61
N LYS A 71 -6.12 12.68 18.12
CA LYS A 71 -5.00 12.52 17.19
C LYS A 71 -5.31 13.04 15.79
N ILE A 72 -6.57 12.92 15.37
CA ILE A 72 -7.02 13.40 14.07
C ILE A 72 -7.12 14.93 14.08
N ASN A 73 -7.65 15.52 15.16
CA ASN A 73 -7.70 16.97 15.30
C ASN A 73 -6.29 17.58 15.36
N GLU A 74 -5.34 16.96 16.05
CA GLU A 74 -3.94 17.39 16.04
C GLU A 74 -3.34 17.33 14.62
N ALA A 75 -3.54 16.22 13.90
CA ALA A 75 -3.02 16.05 12.54
C ALA A 75 -3.67 16.99 11.50
N LEU A 76 -4.91 17.43 11.72
CA LEU A 76 -5.64 18.35 10.85
C LEU A 76 -5.52 19.83 11.27
N SER A 77 -4.90 20.12 12.43
CA SER A 77 -4.70 21.48 12.95
C SER A 77 -3.51 22.25 12.36
N VAL A 78 -2.97 21.76 11.24
CA VAL A 78 -1.90 22.38 10.45
C VAL A 78 -2.49 23.08 9.23
#